data_AF-A0A7Y8IV87-F1
#
_entry.id   AF-A0A7Y8IV87-F1
#
_cell.length_a   1.000
_cell.length_b   1.000
_cell.length_c   1.000
_cell.angle_alpha   90.00
_cell.angle_beta   90.00
_cell.angle_gamma   90.00
#
_symmetry.space_group_name_H-M   'P 1'
#
loop_
_entity.id
_entity.type
_entity.pdbx_description
1 polymer ?
#
loop_
_entity_poly.entity_id
_entity_poly.type
_entity_poly.pdbx_seq_one_letter_code
_entity_poly.pdbx_strand_id
1 'polypeptide(L)'
;MKAEIIAIGSELLLGQLVDTNSSYIAKRLAENGIELIRTTTVGDHLKQMKEVINEAINRSHIVITTGGIGPTEDDLTREAIAEVFQRPLRFQPHLMEQIEQLFKKRGFRMAENNRKQA
;
A
#
# COMPACT_ATOMS: atom_id res chain seq x y z
N MET A 1 -5.68 -21.51 -3.52
CA MET A 1 -4.69 -20.41 -3.52
C MET A 1 -4.91 -19.61 -2.24
N LYS A 2 -3.85 -19.24 -1.53
CA LYS A 2 -3.93 -18.54 -0.23
C LYS A 2 -3.53 -17.07 -0.38
N ALA A 3 -4.30 -16.18 0.20
CA ALA A 3 -4.07 -14.74 0.16
C ALA A 3 -3.97 -14.15 1.57
N GLU A 4 -3.32 -12.99 1.65
CA GLU A 4 -3.25 -12.17 2.85
C GLU A 4 -3.44 -10.70 2.56
N ILE A 5 -3.93 -9.98 3.57
CA ILE A 5 -4.10 -8.54 3.52
C ILE A 5 -3.22 -7.89 4.59
N ILE A 6 -2.49 -6.85 4.21
CA ILE A 6 -1.71 -5.99 5.11
C ILE A 6 -2.28 -4.58 5.02
N ALA A 7 -3.01 -4.17 6.04
CA ALA A 7 -3.53 -2.82 6.16
C ALA A 7 -2.50 -1.92 6.84
N ILE A 8 -1.99 -0.93 6.12
CA ILE A 8 -0.93 -0.02 6.54
C ILE A 8 -1.57 1.32 6.88
N GLY A 9 -1.34 1.79 8.11
CA GLY A 9 -1.80 3.09 8.58
C GLY A 9 -1.82 3.15 10.11
N SER A 10 -1.13 4.13 10.68
CA SER A 10 -1.05 4.35 12.12
C SER A 10 -2.42 4.70 12.72
N GLU A 11 -3.26 5.38 11.96
CA GLU A 11 -4.65 5.72 12.31
C GLU A 11 -5.55 4.48 12.46
N LEU A 12 -5.23 3.38 11.78
CA LEU A 12 -5.90 2.09 11.96
C LEU A 12 -5.53 1.47 13.30
N LEU A 13 -4.24 1.51 13.67
CA LEU A 13 -3.75 1.01 14.96
C LEU A 13 -4.27 1.84 16.15
N LEU A 14 -4.41 3.15 15.95
CA LEU A 14 -4.97 4.06 16.94
C LEU A 14 -6.51 3.99 17.03
N GLY A 15 -7.16 3.20 16.17
CA GLY A 15 -8.62 3.07 16.14
C GLY A 15 -9.35 4.34 15.70
N GLN A 16 -8.65 5.28 15.06
CA GLN A 16 -9.24 6.50 14.53
C GLN A 16 -10.07 6.20 13.28
N LEU A 17 -9.65 5.21 12.49
CA LEU A 17 -10.37 4.68 11.35
C LEU A 17 -10.62 3.18 11.52
N VAL A 18 -11.77 2.72 11.06
CA VAL A 18 -12.10 1.30 10.95
C VAL A 18 -11.62 0.77 9.61
N ASP A 19 -10.87 -0.32 9.61
CA ASP A 19 -10.41 -0.99 8.39
C ASP A 19 -11.56 -1.68 7.63
N THR A 20 -12.24 -0.89 6.82
CA THR A 20 -13.28 -1.38 5.90
C THR A 20 -12.71 -1.90 4.59
N ASN A 21 -11.47 -1.54 4.25
CA ASN A 21 -10.78 -1.99 3.04
C ASN A 21 -10.51 -3.49 3.08
N SER A 22 -9.96 -3.99 4.17
CA SER A 22 -9.72 -5.43 4.34
C SER A 22 -11.01 -6.23 4.27
N SER A 23 -12.10 -5.71 4.86
CA SER A 23 -13.43 -6.33 4.81
C SER A 23 -13.95 -6.43 3.37
N TYR A 24 -13.82 -5.34 2.59
CA TYR A 24 -14.21 -5.32 1.17
C TYR A 24 -13.39 -6.33 0.35
N ILE A 25 -12.05 -6.31 0.50
CA ILE A 25 -11.15 -7.19 -0.25
C ILE A 25 -11.39 -8.65 0.11
N ALA A 26 -11.57 -8.98 1.40
CA ALA A 26 -11.86 -10.33 1.87
C ALA A 26 -13.12 -10.92 1.19
N LYS A 27 -14.18 -10.11 1.08
CA LYS A 27 -15.39 -10.50 0.37
C LYS A 27 -15.11 -10.79 -1.12
N ARG A 28 -14.35 -9.92 -1.79
CA ARG A 28 -13.98 -10.12 -3.21
C ARG A 28 -13.11 -11.36 -3.41
N LEU A 29 -12.19 -11.65 -2.50
CA LEU A 29 -11.37 -12.87 -2.55
C LEU A 29 -12.25 -14.12 -2.41
N ALA A 30 -13.18 -14.13 -1.45
CA ALA A 30 -14.10 -15.24 -1.24
C ALA A 30 -15.02 -15.49 -2.46
N GLU A 31 -15.54 -14.42 -3.08
CA GLU A 31 -16.34 -14.49 -4.32
C GLU A 31 -15.56 -15.12 -5.50
N ASN A 32 -14.22 -15.08 -5.45
CA ASN A 32 -13.34 -15.66 -6.46
C ASN A 32 -12.69 -16.98 -6.02
N GLY A 33 -13.15 -17.59 -4.91
CA GLY A 33 -12.62 -18.87 -4.41
C GLY A 33 -11.18 -18.78 -3.87
N ILE A 34 -10.73 -17.59 -3.47
CA ILE A 34 -9.40 -17.37 -2.90
C ILE A 34 -9.52 -17.35 -1.37
N GLU A 35 -8.77 -18.23 -0.71
CA GLU A 35 -8.76 -18.35 0.75
C GLU A 35 -7.93 -17.22 1.36
N LEU A 36 -8.58 -16.28 2.04
CA LEU A 36 -7.89 -15.31 2.89
C LEU A 36 -7.50 -15.98 4.21
N ILE A 37 -6.20 -16.17 4.44
CA ILE A 37 -5.70 -16.89 5.62
C ILE A 37 -5.31 -15.95 6.77
N ARG A 38 -5.06 -14.67 6.48
CA ARG A 38 -4.70 -13.67 7.49
C ARG A 38 -4.94 -12.25 7.00
N THR A 39 -5.35 -11.40 7.93
CA THR A 39 -5.28 -9.94 7.82
C THR A 39 -4.34 -9.43 8.90
N THR A 40 -3.48 -8.47 8.58
CA THR A 40 -2.57 -7.84 9.54
C THR A 40 -2.66 -6.33 9.39
N THR A 41 -2.80 -5.61 10.50
CA THR A 41 -2.71 -4.14 10.51
C THR A 41 -1.34 -3.75 11.05
N VAL A 42 -0.66 -2.81 10.39
CA VAL A 42 0.66 -2.32 10.75
C VAL A 42 0.71 -0.80 10.59
N GLY A 43 1.50 -0.13 11.43
CA GLY A 43 1.71 1.32 11.34
C GLY A 43 2.74 1.69 10.28
N ASP A 44 2.94 2.99 10.09
CA ASP A 44 3.81 3.58 9.08
C ASP A 44 5.30 3.56 9.48
N HIS A 45 5.77 2.40 9.91
CA HIS A 45 7.15 2.18 10.33
C HIS A 45 7.83 1.17 9.42
N LEU A 46 8.72 1.66 8.55
CA LEU A 46 9.37 0.90 7.48
C LEU A 46 9.88 -0.48 7.91
N LYS A 47 10.56 -0.57 9.06
CA LYS A 47 11.08 -1.85 9.56
C LYS A 47 9.97 -2.87 9.84
N GLN A 48 8.89 -2.44 10.49
CA GLN A 48 7.77 -3.32 10.85
C GLN A 48 6.99 -3.72 9.60
N MET A 49 6.78 -2.77 8.68
CA MET A 49 6.17 -3.05 7.38
C MET A 49 6.95 -4.13 6.64
N LYS A 50 8.28 -4.01 6.56
CA LYS A 50 9.14 -5.03 5.92
C LYS A 50 9.07 -6.39 6.59
N GLU A 51 9.02 -6.44 7.92
CA GLU A 51 8.88 -7.70 8.67
C GLU A 51 7.56 -8.40 8.32
N VAL A 52 6.43 -7.68 8.41
CA VAL A 52 5.10 -8.21 8.09
C VAL A 52 4.98 -8.63 6.62
N ILE A 53 5.53 -7.84 5.70
CA ILE A 53 5.53 -8.18 4.27
C ILE A 53 6.36 -9.45 4.02
N ASN A 54 7.56 -9.57 4.61
CA ASN A 54 8.39 -10.78 4.48
C ASN A 54 7.68 -12.02 5.03
N GLU A 55 6.99 -11.92 6.16
CA GLU A 55 6.21 -13.04 6.69
C GLU A 55 5.08 -13.43 5.73
N ALA A 56 4.34 -12.45 5.22
CA ALA A 56 3.19 -12.67 4.34
C ALA A 56 3.58 -13.34 3.02
N ILE A 57 4.66 -12.90 2.37
CA ILE A 57 5.12 -13.48 1.09
C ILE A 57 5.63 -14.93 1.25
N ASN A 58 6.13 -15.30 2.43
CA ASN A 58 6.60 -16.66 2.70
C ASN A 58 5.47 -17.65 2.97
N ARG A 59 4.28 -17.17 3.38
CA ARG A 59 3.15 -18.02 3.80
C ARG A 59 1.96 -18.01 2.86
N SER A 60 1.93 -17.09 1.90
CA SER A 60 0.80 -16.89 1.00
C SER A 60 1.24 -16.74 -0.46
N HIS A 61 0.31 -16.98 -1.38
CA HIS A 61 0.54 -16.84 -2.82
C HIS A 61 0.22 -15.43 -3.30
N ILE A 62 -0.64 -14.72 -2.56
CA ILE A 62 -1.09 -13.36 -2.86
C ILE A 62 -0.97 -12.54 -1.58
N VAL A 63 -0.30 -11.40 -1.68
CA VAL A 63 -0.28 -10.39 -0.61
C VAL A 63 -0.89 -9.11 -1.17
N ILE A 64 -1.89 -8.58 -0.48
CA ILE A 64 -2.55 -7.32 -0.83
C ILE A 64 -2.25 -6.31 0.27
N THR A 65 -1.57 -5.22 -0.07
CA THR A 65 -1.35 -4.11 0.85
C THR A 65 -2.37 -2.99 0.60
N THR A 66 -2.80 -2.30 1.64
CA THR A 66 -3.62 -1.07 1.53
C THR A 66 -2.99 0.05 2.34
N GLY A 67 -3.05 1.29 1.86
CA GLY A 67 -2.49 2.45 2.58
C GLY A 67 -1.01 2.70 2.30
N GLY A 68 -0.50 3.84 2.78
CA GLY A 68 0.92 4.23 2.70
C GLY A 68 1.47 4.49 1.28
N ILE A 69 0.61 4.89 0.32
CA ILE A 69 0.99 5.15 -1.09
C ILE A 69 0.81 6.62 -1.51
N GLY A 70 0.44 7.48 -0.58
CA GLY A 70 0.33 8.92 -0.82
C GLY A 70 1.69 9.63 -0.95
N PRO A 71 1.66 10.97 -0.92
CA PRO A 71 2.84 11.81 -1.10
C PRO A 71 3.52 12.23 0.21
N THR A 72 3.07 11.77 1.39
CA THR A 72 3.65 12.19 2.67
C THR A 72 4.91 11.39 3.03
N GLU A 73 5.62 11.81 4.09
CA GLU A 73 6.86 11.14 4.54
C GLU A 73 6.59 9.77 5.15
N ASP A 74 5.44 9.60 5.82
CA ASP A 74 4.95 8.35 6.41
C ASP A 74 4.33 7.39 5.37
N ASP A 75 4.03 7.85 4.14
CA ASP A 75 3.64 6.97 3.05
C ASP A 75 4.82 6.11 2.53
N LEU A 76 5.07 4.97 3.17
CA LEU A 76 6.28 4.15 2.97
C LEU A 76 6.03 2.78 2.32
N THR A 77 4.83 2.50 1.83
CA THR A 77 4.46 1.16 1.30
C THR A 77 5.33 0.76 0.11
N ARG A 78 5.65 1.69 -0.79
CA ARG A 78 6.43 1.40 -2.00
C ARG A 78 7.89 1.17 -1.67
N GLU A 79 8.44 1.94 -0.75
CA GLU A 79 9.77 1.81 -0.18
C GLU A 79 9.91 0.46 0.53
N ALA A 80 8.94 0.09 1.37
CA ALA A 80 8.93 -1.21 2.06
C ALA A 80 8.94 -2.38 1.07
N ILE A 81 8.07 -2.35 0.05
CA ILE A 81 8.02 -3.38 -1.00
C ILE A 81 9.35 -3.43 -1.76
N ALA A 82 9.86 -2.28 -2.20
CA ALA A 82 11.13 -2.18 -2.91
C ALA A 82 12.30 -2.80 -2.13
N GLU A 83 12.39 -2.52 -0.83
CA GLU A 83 13.44 -3.08 0.02
C GLU A 83 13.29 -4.58 0.27
N VAL A 84 12.07 -5.08 0.47
CA VAL A 84 11.81 -6.53 0.64
C VAL A 84 12.24 -7.31 -0.60
N PHE A 85 11.87 -6.82 -1.79
CA PHE A 85 12.19 -7.48 -3.05
C PHE A 85 13.58 -7.13 -3.59
N GLN A 86 14.35 -6.28 -2.88
CA GLN A 86 15.66 -5.79 -3.29
C GLN A 86 15.63 -5.17 -4.70
N ARG A 87 14.59 -4.40 -4.99
CA ARG A 87 14.40 -3.70 -6.27
C ARG A 87 14.40 -2.20 -6.05
N PRO A 88 15.20 -1.42 -6.81
CA PRO A 88 15.18 0.03 -6.68
C PRO A 88 13.86 0.60 -7.22
N LEU A 89 13.32 1.60 -6.52
CA LEU A 89 12.25 2.44 -7.08
C LEU A 89 12.81 3.24 -8.26
N ARG A 90 12.06 3.29 -9.35
CA ARG A 90 12.41 4.03 -10.56
C ARG A 90 11.29 4.97 -10.94
N PHE A 91 11.63 6.25 -10.96
CA PHE A 91 10.75 7.30 -11.43
C PHE A 91 10.28 7.04 -12.86
N GLN A 92 8.96 7.15 -13.07
CA GLN A 92 8.30 6.97 -14.35
C GLN A 92 7.76 8.32 -14.86
N PRO A 93 8.39 8.95 -15.88
CA PRO A 93 7.94 10.23 -16.40
C PRO A 93 6.48 10.24 -16.86
N HIS A 94 6.02 9.15 -17.47
CA HIS A 94 4.63 9.04 -17.94
C HIS A 94 3.60 9.02 -16.79
N LEU A 95 3.95 8.45 -15.62
CA LEU A 95 3.09 8.52 -14.43
C LEU A 95 3.09 9.94 -13.86
N MET A 96 4.25 10.62 -13.89
CA MET A 96 4.36 12.01 -13.47
C MET A 96 3.43 12.92 -14.28
N GLU A 97 3.43 12.78 -15.60
CA GLU A 97 2.52 13.53 -16.49
C GLU A 97 1.06 13.28 -16.13
N GLN A 98 0.66 12.03 -15.84
CA GLN A 98 -0.70 11.71 -15.42
C GLN A 98 -1.09 12.41 -14.11
N ILE A 99 -0.18 12.43 -13.14
CA ILE A 99 -0.38 13.13 -11.85
C ILE A 99 -0.52 14.63 -12.11
N GLU A 100 0.38 15.25 -12.87
CA GLU A 100 0.31 16.69 -13.18
C GLU A 100 -0.99 17.08 -13.89
N GLN A 101 -1.46 16.27 -14.84
CA GLN A 101 -2.74 16.51 -15.51
C GLN A 101 -3.93 16.42 -14.55
N LEU A 102 -3.88 15.53 -13.55
CA LEU A 102 -4.92 15.45 -12.53
C LEU A 102 -5.01 16.74 -11.72
N PHE A 103 -3.88 17.29 -11.28
CA PHE A 103 -3.85 18.58 -10.55
C PHE A 103 -4.31 19.74 -11.44
N LYS A 104 -3.82 19.80 -12.69
CA LYS A 104 -4.21 20.84 -13.66
C LYS A 104 -5.71 20.85 -13.94
N LYS A 105 -6.32 19.68 -14.15
CA LYS A 105 -7.77 19.55 -14.35
C LYS A 105 -8.58 20.04 -13.14
N ARG A 106 -8.03 19.94 -11.94
CA ARG A 106 -8.65 20.40 -10.70
C ARG A 106 -8.35 21.88 -10.38
N GLY A 107 -7.57 22.57 -11.22
CA GLY A 107 -7.19 23.97 -11.02
C GLY A 107 -6.11 24.18 -9.97
N PHE A 108 -5.41 23.13 -9.54
CA PHE A 108 -4.34 23.22 -8.55
C PHE A 108 -2.96 23.11 -9.20
N ARG A 109 -1.97 23.78 -8.60
CA ARG A 109 -0.56 23.50 -8.86
C ARG A 109 -0.13 22.33 -7.98
N MET A 110 0.47 21.32 -8.59
CA MET A 110 0.96 20.15 -7.87
C MET A 110 2.18 20.50 -7.00
N ALA A 111 2.19 20.03 -5.76
CA ALA A 111 3.33 20.14 -4.86
C ALA A 111 4.42 19.09 -5.19
N GLU A 112 5.68 19.42 -4.94
CA GLU A 112 6.83 18.60 -5.32
C GLU A 112 6.84 17.21 -4.66
N ASN A 113 6.29 17.08 -3.45
CA ASN A 113 6.22 15.80 -2.75
C ASN A 113 5.42 14.72 -3.51
N ASN A 114 4.45 15.09 -4.36
CA ASN A 114 3.73 14.15 -5.22
C ASN A 114 4.66 13.45 -6.23
N ARG A 115 5.85 14.00 -6.51
CA ARG A 115 6.85 13.37 -7.38
C ARG A 115 7.25 11.99 -6.90
N LYS A 116 7.23 11.73 -5.58
CA LYS A 116 7.53 10.39 -5.06
C LYS A 116 6.56 9.35 -5.60
N GLN A 117 5.33 9.74 -5.98
CA GLN A 117 4.26 8.83 -6.44
C GLN A 117 4.47 8.28 -7.86
N ALA A 118 5.47 8.80 -8.60
CA ALA A 118 5.81 8.41 -9.96
C ALA A 118 7.14 7.66 -10.05
#